data_AF-A0A0F6I7H7-F1
#
_entry.id   AF-A0A0F6I7H7-F1
#
_cell.length_a   1.000
_cell.length_b   1.000
_cell.length_c   1.000
_cell.angle_alpha   90.00
_cell.angle_beta   90.00
_cell.angle_gamma   90.00
#
_symmetry.space_group_name_H-M   'P 1'
#
loop_
_entity.id
_entity.type
_entity.pdbx_description
1 polymer ?
#
loop_
_entity_poly.entity_id
_entity_poly.type
_entity_poly.pdbx_seq_one_letter_code
_entity_poly.pdbx_strand_id
1 'polypeptide(L)'
;MKNPTIDWQKEFAAFSKSGLSQPQYCKERRLKYTTFRYHWERRFKNQNKDGFVEVPNSVVNVSSPSGSEFLTLKIDSSGKAHLQMNLQFSLGIWS
;
A
#
# COMPACT_ATOMS: atom_id res chain seq x y z
N MET A 1 12.95 -34.10 3.63
CA MET A 1 11.96 -33.40 2.78
C MET A 1 12.56 -32.06 2.38
N LYS A 2 12.73 -31.78 1.08
CA LYS A 2 13.21 -30.46 0.63
C LYS A 2 12.03 -29.51 0.72
N ASN A 3 12.13 -28.45 1.51
CA ASN A 3 11.11 -27.40 1.53
C ASN A 3 11.06 -26.78 0.12
N PRO A 4 9.88 -26.59 -0.47
CA PRO A 4 9.79 -25.88 -1.74
C PRO A 4 10.40 -24.49 -1.53
N THR A 5 11.43 -24.18 -2.32
CA THR A 5 12.03 -22.85 -2.34
C THR A 5 11.01 -21.90 -2.95
N ILE A 6 10.28 -21.19 -2.10
CA ILE A 6 9.29 -20.20 -2.52
C ILE A 6 10.04 -19.01 -3.11
N ASP A 7 9.77 -18.72 -4.38
CA ASP A 7 10.17 -17.48 -5.01
C ASP A 7 9.26 -16.34 -4.53
N TRP A 8 9.70 -15.65 -3.48
CA TRP A 8 8.95 -14.57 -2.87
C TRP A 8 8.72 -13.38 -3.81
N GLN A 9 9.62 -13.11 -4.75
CA GLN A 9 9.44 -11.97 -5.67
C GLN A 9 8.27 -12.23 -6.61
N LYS A 10 8.20 -13.43 -7.19
CA LYS A 10 7.07 -13.85 -8.03
C LYS A 10 5.76 -13.88 -7.24
N GLU A 11 5.81 -14.36 -6.00
CA GLU A 11 4.63 -14.43 -5.12
C GLU A 11 4.09 -13.03 -4.77
N PHE A 12 4.97 -12.05 -4.56
CA PHE A 12 4.55 -10.66 -4.32
C PHE A 12 3.94 -10.00 -5.54
N ALA A 13 4.45 -10.28 -6.74
CA ALA A 13 3.84 -9.81 -7.98
C ALA A 13 2.44 -10.43 -8.18
N ALA A 14 2.28 -11.72 -7.84
CA ALA A 14 0.99 -12.39 -7.88
C ALA A 14 0.01 -11.82 -6.84
N PHE A 15 0.47 -11.58 -5.60
CA PHE A 15 -0.32 -10.92 -4.56
C PHE A 15 -0.81 -9.54 -5.00
N SER A 16 0.09 -8.70 -5.53
CA SER A 16 -0.26 -7.35 -5.98
C SER A 16 -1.31 -7.35 -7.10
N LYS A 17 -1.34 -8.39 -7.94
CA LYS A 17 -2.34 -8.54 -9.02
C LYS A 17 -3.66 -9.13 -8.52
N SER A 18 -3.65 -9.85 -7.41
CA SER A 18 -4.83 -10.56 -6.88
C SER A 18 -5.92 -9.62 -6.33
N GLY A 19 -5.56 -8.42 -5.86
CA GLY A 19 -6.49 -7.52 -5.18
C GLY A 19 -7.01 -8.05 -3.82
N LEU A 20 -6.47 -9.16 -3.31
CA LEU A 20 -6.88 -9.76 -2.05
C LEU A 20 -6.20 -9.09 -0.85
N SER A 21 -6.83 -9.19 0.31
CA SER A 21 -6.14 -8.89 1.57
C SER A 21 -5.04 -9.93 1.85
N GLN A 22 -3.98 -9.55 2.55
CA GLN A 22 -2.87 -10.47 2.88
C GLN A 22 -3.35 -11.77 3.57
N PRO A 23 -4.28 -11.75 4.55
CA PRO A 23 -4.76 -12.97 5.18
C PRO A 23 -5.53 -13.88 4.21
N GLN A 24 -6.34 -13.31 3.31
CA GLN A 24 -7.08 -14.08 2.30
C GLN A 24 -6.11 -14.71 1.29
N TYR A 25 -5.14 -13.95 0.81
CA TYR A 25 -4.11 -14.45 -0.10
C TYR A 25 -3.31 -15.61 0.51
N CYS A 26 -2.92 -15.48 1.79
CA CYS A 26 -2.19 -16.53 2.49
C CYS A 26 -3.04 -17.81 2.66
N LYS A 27 -4.34 -17.67 2.93
CA LYS A 27 -5.26 -18.81 3.02
C LYS A 27 -5.38 -19.54 1.69
N GLU A 28 -5.56 -18.81 0.59
CA GLU A 28 -5.70 -19.37 -0.76
C GLU A 28 -4.43 -20.07 -1.22
N ARG A 29 -3.28 -19.44 -1.02
CA ARG A 29 -1.96 -19.98 -1.39
C ARG A 29 -1.41 -21.00 -0.40
N ARG A 30 -2.13 -21.30 0.68
CA ARG A 30 -1.70 -22.17 1.79
C ARG A 30 -0.35 -21.76 2.37
N LEU A 31 -0.10 -20.45 2.41
CA LEU A 31 1.12 -19.87 2.97
C LEU A 31 0.90 -19.52 4.44
N LYS A 32 1.93 -19.71 5.26
CA LYS A 32 1.93 -19.19 6.62
C LYS A 32 1.98 -17.67 6.57
N TYR A 33 0.98 -17.03 7.20
CA TYR A 33 0.86 -15.57 7.23
C TYR A 33 2.11 -14.89 7.81
N THR A 34 2.69 -15.45 8.89
CA THR A 34 3.90 -14.91 9.52
C THR A 34 5.09 -14.92 8.59
N THR A 35 5.27 -15.98 7.81
CA THR A 35 6.34 -16.11 6.82
C THR A 35 6.14 -15.12 5.67
N PHE A 36 4.91 -15.04 5.13
CA PHE A 36 4.59 -14.07 4.09
C PHE A 36 4.86 -12.63 4.55
N ARG A 37 4.36 -12.25 5.74
CA ARG A 37 4.55 -10.90 6.31
C ARG A 37 6.03 -10.57 6.49
N TYR A 38 6.82 -11.50 7.03
CA TYR A 38 8.26 -11.32 7.22
C TYR A 38 8.98 -10.99 5.91
N HIS A 39 8.71 -11.73 4.83
CA HIS A 39 9.34 -11.47 3.54
C HIS A 39 8.78 -10.20 2.87
N TRP A 40 7.49 -9.90 3.05
CA TRP A 40 6.85 -8.71 2.49
C TRP A 40 7.42 -7.42 3.07
N GLU A 41 7.58 -7.33 4.39
CA GLU A 41 8.15 -6.15 5.07
C GLU A 41 9.62 -5.92 4.67
N ARG A 42 10.32 -6.98 4.27
CA ARG A 42 11.74 -6.92 3.91
C ARG A 42 11.98 -6.77 2.40
N ARG A 43 10.94 -6.75 1.57
CA ARG A 43 11.07 -6.73 0.11
C ARG A 43 11.86 -5.52 -0.42
N PHE A 44 11.90 -4.42 0.32
CA PHE A 44 12.65 -3.21 -0.03
C PHE A 44 13.99 -3.05 0.70
N LYS A 45 14.27 -3.83 1.76
CA LYS A 45 15.48 -3.66 2.57
C LYS A 45 16.79 -3.93 1.81
N ASN A 46 16.72 -4.72 0.73
CA ASN A 46 17.88 -5.02 -0.10
C ASN A 46 18.00 -4.12 -1.33
N GLN A 47 17.03 -3.22 -1.59
CA GLN A 47 17.11 -2.26 -2.69
C GLN A 47 17.69 -0.90 -2.26
N ASN A 48 17.71 -0.61 -0.96
CA ASN A 48 18.23 0.64 -0.41
C ASN A 48 19.59 0.42 0.28
N LYS A 49 20.61 0.03 -0.50
CA LYS A 49 21.98 0.43 -0.10
C LYS A 49 22.30 1.85 -0.58
N ASP A 50 21.62 2.32 -1.63
CA ASP A 50 21.59 3.72 -2.07
C ASP A 50 20.16 3.98 -2.57
N GLY A 51 19.34 4.80 -1.90
CA GLY A 51 17.92 4.80 -2.29
C GLY A 51 17.06 5.90 -1.68
N PHE A 52 17.29 7.14 -2.12
CA PHE A 52 16.18 8.06 -2.28
C PHE A 52 15.39 7.60 -3.51
N VAL A 53 14.10 7.30 -3.35
CA VAL A 53 13.20 7.04 -4.49
C VAL A 53 12.81 8.41 -5.04
N GLU A 54 13.45 8.83 -6.14
CA GLU A 54 13.00 10.02 -6.87
C GLU A 54 11.61 9.75 -7.45
N VAL A 55 10.64 10.53 -6.97
CA VAL A 55 9.29 10.59 -7.54
C VAL A 55 9.39 11.34 -8.86
N PRO A 56 8.99 10.77 -10.01
CA PRO A 56 8.96 11.50 -11.27
C PRO A 56 8.04 12.73 -11.15
N ASN A 57 8.57 13.92 -11.41
CA ASN A 57 7.80 15.18 -11.40
C ASN A 57 6.61 15.21 -12.38
N SER A 58 6.47 14.21 -13.26
CA SER A 58 5.39 14.14 -14.26
C SER A 58 4.02 13.76 -13.71
N VAL A 59 3.88 13.48 -12.40
CA VAL A 59 2.57 13.24 -11.75
C VAL A 59 2.02 14.51 -11.07
N VAL A 60 2.70 15.66 -11.21
CA VAL A 60 2.07 16.96 -10.92
C VAL A 60 1.18 17.35 -12.11
N ASN A 61 0.16 16.55 -12.37
CA ASN A 61 -1.03 17.08 -13.04
C ASN A 61 -2.03 17.41 -11.94
N VAL A 62 -1.97 18.66 -11.48
CA VAL A 62 -2.99 19.29 -10.63
C VAL A 62 -4.23 19.49 -11.50
N SER A 63 -4.88 18.39 -11.87
CA SER A 63 -6.28 18.39 -12.24
C SER A 63 -6.97 17.62 -11.13
N SER A 64 -7.47 18.37 -10.16
CA SER A 64 -8.32 17.86 -9.09
C SER A 64 -9.38 16.94 -9.69
N PRO A 65 -9.46 15.65 -9.31
CA PRO A 65 -10.70 14.93 -9.51
C PRO A 65 -11.72 15.66 -8.63
N SER A 66 -12.57 16.45 -9.28
CA SER A 66 -13.77 17.06 -8.71
C SER A 66 -14.67 15.94 -8.21
N GLY A 67 -14.39 15.45 -7.00
CA GLY A 67 -15.02 14.27 -6.44
C GLY A 67 -14.40 13.90 -5.10
N SER A 68 -14.81 14.60 -4.05
CA SER A 68 -14.62 14.23 -2.64
C SER A 68 -13.17 13.99 -2.19
N GLU A 69 -12.51 15.05 -1.73
CA GLU A 69 -11.19 14.99 -1.09
C GLU A 69 -11.30 14.36 0.32
N PHE A 70 -11.36 13.02 0.40
CA PHE A 70 -11.41 12.28 1.67
C PHE A 70 -10.19 12.54 2.56
N LEU A 71 -9.01 12.72 1.95
CA LEU A 71 -7.76 13.05 2.64
C LEU A 71 -7.06 14.21 1.94
N THR A 72 -6.69 15.24 2.70
CA THR A 72 -5.93 16.39 2.23
C THR A 72 -4.62 16.44 3.00
N LEU A 73 -3.49 16.24 2.30
CA LEU A 73 -2.16 16.42 2.87
C LEU A 73 -1.68 17.85 2.56
N LYS A 74 -1.38 18.63 3.61
CA LYS A 74 -0.85 19.99 3.52
C LYS A 74 0.56 20.02 4.10
N ILE A 75 1.50 20.65 3.42
CA ILE A 75 2.85 20.89 3.93
C ILE A 75 3.00 22.40 4.12
N ASP A 76 3.31 22.84 5.33
CA ASP A 76 3.52 24.26 5.60
C ASP A 76 4.93 24.72 5.23
N SER A 77 5.15 26.04 5.21
CA SER A 77 6.46 26.64 4.95
C SER A 77 7.49 26.35 6.06
N SER A 78 7.07 25.77 7.18
CA SER A 78 7.97 25.28 8.24
C SER A 78 8.40 23.83 8.02
N GLY A 79 7.91 23.18 6.96
CA GLY A 79 8.20 21.79 6.61
C GLY A 79 7.35 20.77 7.36
N LYS A 80 6.33 21.19 8.12
CA LYS A 80 5.43 20.29 8.84
C LYS A 80 4.33 19.79 7.91
N ALA A 81 4.09 18.50 7.96
CA ALA A 81 3.00 17.85 7.23
C ALA A 81 1.75 17.70 8.11
N HIS A 82 0.62 18.14 7.59
CA HIS A 82 -0.70 18.04 8.19
C HIS A 82 -1.58 17.17 7.30
N LEU A 83 -2.12 16.09 7.86
CA LEU A 83 -3.09 15.24 7.18
C LEU A 83 -4.49 15.53 7.73
N GLN A 84 -5.36 16.08 6.89
CA GLN A 84 -6.76 16.33 7.20
C GLN A 84 -7.64 15.23 6.58
N MET A 85 -8.58 14.69 7.35
CA MET A 85 -9.55 13.70 6.88
C MET A 85 -10.95 14.32 6.89
N ASN A 86 -11.63 14.31 5.74
CA ASN A 86 -12.99 14.85 5.60
C ASN A 86 -13.98 13.68 5.53
N LEU A 87 -14.74 13.47 6.60
CA LEU A 87 -15.69 12.37 6.73
C LEU A 87 -17.12 12.93 6.73
N GLN A 88 -17.89 12.62 5.68
CA GLN A 88 -19.30 12.99 5.59
C GLN A 88 -20.16 11.79 5.99
N PHE A 89 -20.98 11.94 7.02
CA PHE A 89 -21.95 10.94 7.43
C PHE A 89 -23.33 11.31 6.90
N SER A 90 -23.98 10.39 6.20
CA SER A 90 -25.41 10.48 5.90
C SER A 90 -26.17 9.59 6.89
N LEU A 91 -27.05 10.19 7.69
CA LEU A 91 -28.02 9.44 8.49
C LEU A 91 -29.09 8.89 7.53
N GLY A 92 -29.00 7.59 7.22
CA GLY A 92 -30.09 6.90 6.55
C GLY A 92 -31.28 6.81 7.50
N ILE A 93 -32.45 7.27 7.07
CA ILE A 93 -33.71 6.99 7.77
C ILE A 93 -33.96 5.49 7.60
N TRP A 94 -33.81 4.72 8.68
CA TRP A 94 -34.29 3.34 8.73
C TRP A 94 -35.80 3.38 8.95
N SER A 95 -36.55 2.83 8.00
CA SER A 95 -37.99 2.60 8.07
C SER A 95 -38.29 1.11 8.08
#